data_AF-A0A537RJG1-F1
#
_entry.id   AF-A0A537RJG1-F1
#
_cell.length_a   1.000
_cell.length_b   1.000
_cell.length_c   1.000
_cell.angle_alpha   90.00
_cell.angle_beta   90.00
_cell.angle_gamma   90.00
#
_symmetry.space_group_name_H-M   'P 1'
#
loop_
_entity.id
_entity.type
_entity.pdbx_description
1 polymer ?
#
loop_
_entity_poly.entity_id
_entity_poly.type
_entity_poly.pdbx_seq_one_letter_code
_entity_poly.pdbx_strand_id
1 'polypeptide(L)' 'TFDTPKGPMTFRKEDHQALQDMYHFRIKKDAKDNDVLDLVATIPAKDMPLPIRVK' A
#
# COMPACT_ATOMS: atom_id res chain seq x y z
N THR A 1 11.61 -2.95 -11.02
CA THR A 1 11.33 -2.69 -9.59
C THR A 1 12.29 -1.63 -9.11
N PHE A 2 11.86 -0.78 -8.18
CA PHE A 2 12.68 0.29 -7.61
C PHE A 2 12.37 0.44 -6.11
N ASP A 3 13.36 0.88 -5.34
CA ASP A 3 13.24 1.04 -3.90
C ASP A 3 12.52 2.34 -3.55
N THR A 4 11.64 2.27 -2.54
CA THR A 4 10.88 3.40 -2.04
C THR A 4 10.82 3.36 -0.51
N PRO A 5 10.41 4.44 0.18
CA PRO A 5 10.14 4.40 1.62
C PRO A 5 9.07 3.38 2.03
N LYS A 6 8.24 2.92 1.09
CA LYS A 6 7.24 1.87 1.30
C LYS A 6 7.77 0.46 1.03
N GLY A 7 9.06 0.31 0.74
CA GLY A 7 9.66 -0.93 0.26
C GLY A 7 9.72 -0.99 -1.28
N PRO A 8 9.95 -2.19 -1.86
CA PRO A 8 10.09 -2.35 -3.29
C PRO A 8 8.76 -2.10 -4.01
N MET A 9 8.81 -1.31 -5.08
CA MET A 9 7.67 -0.98 -5.93
C MET A 9 7.93 -1.42 -7.37
N THR A 10 6.90 -1.91 -8.05
CA THR A 10 7.02 -2.37 -9.44
C THR A 10 5.91 -1.80 -10.30
N PHE A 11 6.25 -1.13 -11.41
CA PHE A 11 5.25 -0.77 -12.42
C PHE A 11 4.79 -2.01 -13.17
N ARG A 12 3.48 -2.27 -13.13
CA ARG A 12 2.82 -3.32 -13.90
C ARG A 12 2.84 -2.96 -15.39
N LYS A 13 3.13 -3.92 -16.26
CA LYS A 13 3.38 -3.67 -17.70
C LYS A 13 2.12 -3.25 -18.45
N GLU A 14 0.98 -3.78 -18.03
CA GLU A 14 -0.31 -3.67 -18.70
C GLU A 14 -0.89 -2.26 -18.62
N ASP A 15 -0.61 -1.54 -17.53
CA ASP A 15 -1.22 -0.22 -17.28
C ASP A 15 -0.30 0.79 -16.62
N HIS A 16 0.97 0.44 -16.43
CA HIS A 16 1.95 1.24 -15.72
C HIS A 16 1.51 1.63 -14.30
N GLN A 17 0.59 0.86 -13.69
CA GLN A 17 0.22 1.03 -12.29
C GLN A 17 1.39 0.59 -11.40
N ALA A 18 1.75 1.41 -10.42
CA ALA A 18 2.76 1.04 -9.43
C ALA A 18 2.16 0.09 -8.38
N LEU A 19 2.56 -1.18 -8.43
CA LEU A 19 2.22 -2.20 -7.43
C LEU A 19 3.13 -2.05 -6.22
N GLN A 20 2.54 -2.04 -5.04
CA GLN A 20 3.18 -1.73 -3.78
C GLN A 20 2.40 -2.32 -2.61
N ASP A 21 3.08 -2.52 -1.48
CA ASP A 21 2.43 -2.97 -0.26
C ASP A 21 1.51 -1.87 0.30
N MET A 22 0.41 -2.30 0.91
CA MET A 22 -0.57 -1.43 1.55
C MET A 22 -0.65 -1.75 3.04
N TYR A 23 -1.07 -0.80 3.85
CA TYR A 23 -1.02 -0.91 5.30
C TYR A 23 -2.43 -0.78 5.88
N HIS A 24 -2.92 -1.85 6.49
CA HIS A 24 -4.09 -1.79 7.34
C HIS A 24 -3.65 -1.21 8.68
N PHE A 25 -4.20 -0.06 9.03
CA PHE A 25 -3.91 0.63 10.27
C PHE A 25 -5.18 0.87 11.09
N ARG A 26 -4.99 1.16 12.38
CA ARG A 26 -6.01 1.66 13.29
C ARG A 26 -5.53 2.97 13.89
N ILE A 27 -6.45 3.88 14.22
CA ILE A 27 -6.07 5.08 14.99
C ILE A 27 -5.61 4.63 16.38
N LYS A 28 -4.48 5.18 16.83
CA LYS A 28 -3.92 4.88 18.15
C LYS A 28 -4.87 5.39 19.24
N LYS A 29 -5.03 4.61 20.31
CA LYS A 29 -6.01 4.88 21.37
C LYS A 29 -5.85 6.27 22.02
N ASP A 30 -4.61 6.69 22.24
CA ASP A 30 -4.28 7.95 22.93
C ASP A 30 -3.89 9.07 21.95
N ALA A 31 -4.22 8.91 20.67
CA ALA A 31 -4.00 9.96 19.68
C ALA A 31 -4.89 11.16 20.03
N LYS A 32 -4.31 12.37 20.00
CA LYS A 32 -5.07 13.60 20.27
C LYS A 32 -6.01 13.93 19.11
N ASP A 33 -5.60 13.57 17.90
CA ASP A 33 -6.36 13.68 16.66
C ASP A 33 -6.23 12.36 15.86
N ASN A 34 -6.67 12.35 14.60
CA ASN A 34 -6.49 11.22 13.68
C ASN A 34 -5.07 11.16 13.08
N ASP A 35 -4.07 11.63 13.80
CA ASP A 35 -2.71 11.88 13.34
C ASP A 35 -1.76 10.70 13.57
N VAL A 36 -2.03 9.87 14.59
CA VAL A 36 -1.19 8.72 14.94
C VAL A 36 -1.93 7.40 14.69
N LEU A 37 -1.30 6.54 13.90
CA LEU A 37 -1.86 5.28 13.43
C LEU A 37 -0.97 4.10 13.87
N ASP A 38 -1.56 3.10 14.51
CA ASP A 38 -0.90 1.83 14.80
C ASP A 38 -1.07 0.87 13.61
N LEU A 39 0.02 0.22 13.21
CA LEU A 39 0.02 -0.78 12.15
C LEU A 39 -0.68 -2.07 12.64
N VAL A 40 -1.73 -2.49 11.93
CA VAL A 40 -2.43 -3.76 12.21
C VAL A 40 -1.87 -4.88 11.34
N ALA A 41 -1.70 -4.61 10.03
CA ALA A 41 -1.11 -5.57 9.10
C ALA A 41 -0.53 -4.87 7.87
N THR A 42 0.51 -5.47 7.30
CA THR A 42 0.97 -5.18 5.94
C THR A 42 0.23 -6.12 4.99
N ILE A 43 -0.34 -5.55 3.93
CA ILE A 43 -1.00 -6.26 2.84
C ILE A 43 -0.03 -6.26 1.65
N PRO A 44 0.59 -7.40 1.33
CA PRO A 44 1.51 -7.50 0.21
C PRO A 44 0.83 -7.18 -1.13
N ALA A 45 1.55 -6.53 -2.05
CA ALA A 45 1.04 -6.21 -3.40
C ALA A 45 0.46 -7.43 -4.13
N LYS A 46 1.04 -8.62 -3.92
CA LYS A 46 0.63 -9.90 -4.51
C LYS A 46 -0.75 -10.39 -4.04
N ASP A 47 -1.20 -9.98 -2.87
CA ASP A 47 -2.45 -10.42 -2.25
C ASP A 47 -3.63 -9.49 -2.60
N MET A 48 -3.37 -8.46 -3.42
CA MET A 48 -4.35 -7.49 -3.90
C MET A 48 -4.58 -7.64 -5.41
N PRO A 49 -5.66 -8.33 -5.84
CA PRO A 49 -6.00 -8.42 -7.25
C PRO A 49 -6.58 -7.09 -7.75
N LEU A 50 -5.70 -6.17 -8.14
CA LEU A 50 -6.09 -4.86 -8.67
C LEU A 50 -6.54 -4.98 -10.14
N PRO A 51 -7.72 -4.43 -10.51
CA PRO A 51 -8.22 -4.49 -11.88
C PRO A 51 -7.32 -3.70 -12.84
N ILE A 52 -7.29 -4.10 -14.11
CA ILE A 52 -6.69 -3.35 -15.23
C ILE A 52 -7.84 -2.66 -15.98
N ARG A 53 -7.71 -1.36 -16.25
CA ARG A 53 -8.80 -0.54 -16.83
C ARG A 53 -8.40 0.29 -18.05
N VAL A 54 -7.17 0.15 -18.54
CA VAL A 54 -6.75 0.81 -19.79
C VAL A 54 -7.41 0.09 -20.96
N LYS A 55 -7.84 0.87 -21.95
CA LYS A 55 -8.43 0.37 -23.19
C LYS A 55 -7.37 0.06 -24.23
#